data_AF-A0A078KQH5-F1
#
_entry.id   AF-A0A078KQH5-F1
#
_cell.length_a   1.000
_cell.length_b   1.000
_cell.length_c   1.000
_cell.angle_alpha   90.00
_cell.angle_beta   90.00
_cell.angle_gamma   90.00
#
_symmetry.space_group_name_H-M   'P 1'
#
loop_
_entity.id
_entity.type
_entity.pdbx_description
1 polymer ?
#
loop_
_entity_poly.entity_id
_entity_poly.type
_entity_poly.pdbx_seq_one_letter_code
_entity_poly.pdbx_strand_id
1 'polypeptide(L)'
;MKSVWDSGFFQANMNHFHISVAHIAVVFLISIILRQFISNVLLVALYLPLLMPHSPSNLSLLSLAVGSTIAGNISILGVASNIIIIQNSEKGGIKGFGFFEFIKMGVPLTLINLLIYAYFLQGD
;
A
#
# COMPACT_ATOMS: atom_id res chain seq x y z
N MET A 1 -29.66 10.07 13.58
CA MET A 1 -28.34 10.48 14.11
C MET A 1 -28.45 11.62 15.12
N LYS A 2 -29.18 12.71 14.82
CA LYS A 2 -29.47 13.79 15.78
C LYS A 2 -30.18 13.30 17.06
N SER A 3 -31.05 12.29 16.93
CA SER A 3 -31.76 11.64 18.04
C SER A 3 -30.88 10.88 19.06
N VAL A 4 -29.70 10.41 18.67
CA VAL A 4 -28.75 9.71 19.58
C VAL A 4 -27.82 10.71 20.26
N TRP A 5 -27.68 11.90 19.68
CA TRP A 5 -26.96 13.02 20.27
C TRP A 5 -27.79 13.73 21.34
N ASP A 6 -29.08 13.93 21.04
CA ASP A 6 -30.04 14.57 21.95
C ASP A 6 -30.46 13.65 23.11
N SER A 7 -30.15 12.34 23.04
CA SER A 7 -30.43 11.38 24.12
C SER A 7 -29.43 11.39 25.27
N GLY A 8 -28.32 12.14 25.15
CA GLY A 8 -27.33 12.30 26.22
C GLY A 8 -26.50 11.04 26.54
N PHE A 9 -26.66 9.96 25.78
CA PHE A 9 -26.01 8.66 26.03
C PHE A 9 -24.47 8.76 26.00
N PHE A 10 -23.93 9.56 25.09
CA PHE A 10 -22.48 9.75 24.94
C PHE A 10 -21.91 10.71 25.98
N GLN A 11 -22.64 11.78 26.32
CA GLN A 11 -22.20 12.78 27.29
C GLN A 11 -22.17 12.22 28.72
N ALA A 12 -23.15 11.36 29.09
CA ALA A 12 -23.16 10.67 30.37
C ALA A 12 -21.99 9.68 30.51
N ASN A 13 -21.64 8.97 29.43
CA ASN A 13 -20.53 8.01 29.42
C ASN A 13 -19.15 8.69 29.32
N MET A 14 -19.04 9.89 28.74
CA MET A 14 -17.76 10.61 28.63
C MET A 14 -17.31 11.26 29.94
N ASN A 15 -18.25 11.80 30.74
CA ASN A 15 -17.91 12.41 32.04
C ASN A 15 -17.50 11.39 33.11
N HIS A 16 -17.83 10.10 32.93
CA HIS A 16 -17.46 9.08 33.90
C HIS A 16 -15.99 8.62 33.77
N PHE A 17 -15.30 8.90 32.65
CA PHE A 17 -14.06 8.19 32.32
C PHE A 17 -12.79 9.04 32.08
N HIS A 18 -12.81 10.38 32.18
CA HIS A 18 -11.59 11.24 32.24
C HIS A 18 -10.37 10.80 31.36
N ILE A 19 -10.51 10.66 30.04
CA ILE A 19 -9.44 10.07 29.20
C ILE A 19 -8.54 11.13 28.52
N SER A 20 -7.25 11.12 28.89
CA SER A 20 -6.11 11.95 28.42
C SER A 20 -5.42 11.37 27.16
N VAL A 21 -4.55 12.16 26.49
CA VAL A 21 -3.98 12.01 25.12
C VAL A 21 -3.16 10.71 24.85
N ALA A 22 -3.05 9.79 25.80
CA ALA A 22 -2.58 8.40 25.58
C ALA A 22 -3.68 7.48 25.02
N HIS A 23 -4.62 8.05 24.26
CA HIS A 23 -5.80 7.36 23.73
C HIS A 23 -5.41 6.29 22.71
N ILE A 24 -5.92 5.08 22.90
CA ILE A 24 -5.73 3.93 22.01
C ILE A 24 -6.06 4.25 20.54
N ALA A 25 -6.97 5.20 20.30
CA ALA A 25 -7.33 5.70 18.97
C ALA A 25 -6.21 6.46 18.25
N VAL A 26 -5.38 7.21 18.98
CA VAL A 26 -4.25 8.00 18.41
C VAL A 26 -3.12 7.06 17.98
N VAL A 27 -2.83 6.01 18.77
CA VAL A 27 -1.88 4.95 18.41
C VAL A 27 -2.40 4.10 17.24
N PHE A 28 -3.69 3.81 17.18
CA PHE A 28 -4.31 3.10 16.06
C PHE A 28 -4.25 3.89 14.74
N LEU A 29 -4.53 5.21 14.76
CA LEU A 29 -4.43 6.08 13.59
C LEU A 29 -2.99 6.17 13.06
N ILE A 30 -2.02 6.37 13.95
CA ILE A 30 -0.60 6.44 13.59
C ILE A 30 -0.11 5.09 13.03
N SER A 31 -0.60 3.96 13.55
CA SER A 31 -0.25 2.61 13.06
C SER A 31 -0.88 2.24 11.71
N ILE A 32 -2.02 2.84 11.33
CA ILE A 32 -2.61 2.71 9.99
C ILE A 32 -1.85 3.59 8.98
N ILE A 33 -1.45 4.79 9.41
CA ILE A 33 -0.63 5.74 8.64
C ILE A 33 0.75 5.14 8.34
N LEU A 34 1.36 4.41 9.29
CA LEU A 34 2.67 3.75 9.13
C LEU A 34 2.66 2.44 8.31
N ARG A 35 1.49 1.89 7.97
CA ARG A 35 1.35 0.57 7.33
C ARG A 35 1.11 0.63 5.81
N GLN A 36 1.02 1.84 5.25
CA GLN A 36 0.98 2.12 3.80
C GLN A 36 2.38 2.20 3.15
N PHE A 37 3.43 1.84 3.88
CA PHE A 37 4.84 2.19 3.62
C PHE A 37 5.53 1.34 2.53
N ILE A 38 4.98 1.36 1.32
CA ILE A 38 5.61 1.57 -0.01
C ILE A 38 4.55 1.12 -1.03
N SER A 39 3.45 1.87 -1.09
CA SER A 39 2.58 1.81 -2.26
C SER A 39 3.37 2.32 -3.47
N ASN A 40 3.09 1.81 -4.67
CA ASN A 40 3.61 2.32 -5.93
C ASN A 40 3.44 3.86 -5.99
N VAL A 41 2.35 4.39 -5.45
CA VAL A 41 2.05 5.82 -5.35
C VAL A 41 3.00 6.56 -4.41
N LEU A 42 3.33 5.99 -3.24
CA LEU A 42 4.26 6.60 -2.29
C LEU A 42 5.68 6.65 -2.88
N LEU A 43 6.10 5.58 -3.56
CA LEU A 43 7.40 5.51 -4.21
C LEU A 43 7.55 6.60 -5.28
N VAL A 44 6.54 6.76 -6.14
CA VAL A 44 6.53 7.84 -7.15
C VAL A 44 6.51 9.21 -6.49
N ALA A 45 5.68 9.42 -5.46
CA ALA A 45 5.58 10.70 -4.76
C ALA A 45 6.91 11.11 -4.08
N LEU A 46 7.72 10.14 -3.63
CA LEU A 46 9.05 10.39 -3.09
C LEU A 46 10.10 10.67 -4.17
N TYR A 47 10.00 10.00 -5.33
CA TYR A 47 10.98 10.12 -6.41
C TYR A 47 10.75 11.34 -7.31
N LEU A 48 9.50 11.76 -7.54
CA LEU A 48 9.17 12.88 -8.42
C LEU A 48 9.89 14.20 -8.03
N PRO A 49 9.90 14.61 -6.75
CA PRO A 49 10.59 15.83 -6.32
C PRO A 49 12.12 15.78 -6.50
N LEU A 50 12.70 14.57 -6.51
CA LEU A 50 14.12 14.38 -6.78
C LEU A 50 14.44 14.50 -8.27
N LEU A 51 13.51 14.10 -9.14
CA LEU A 51 13.69 14.13 -10.59
C LEU A 51 13.35 15.49 -11.21
N MET A 52 12.28 16.15 -10.76
CA MET A 52 11.77 17.39 -11.37
C MET A 52 12.79 18.54 -11.50
N PRO A 53 13.72 18.78 -10.55
CA PRO A 53 14.75 19.82 -10.69
C PRO A 53 15.72 19.59 -11.86
N HIS A 54 15.81 18.37 -12.37
CA HIS A 54 16.72 17.99 -13.45
C HIS A 54 16.05 17.94 -14.83
N SER A 55 14.83 18.48 -14.97
CA SER A 55 14.04 18.44 -16.22
C SER A 55 13.99 17.02 -16.80
N PRO A 56 13.38 16.07 -16.07
CA PRO A 56 13.50 14.65 -16.38
C PRO A 56 12.90 14.37 -17.75
N SER A 57 13.58 13.52 -18.53
CA SER A 57 13.06 13.07 -19.81
C SER A 57 11.78 12.25 -19.64
N ASN A 58 10.93 12.20 -20.67
CA ASN A 58 9.76 11.31 -20.69
C ASN A 58 10.16 9.86 -20.39
N LEU A 59 11.34 9.43 -20.87
CA LEU A 59 11.89 8.11 -20.60
C LEU A 59 12.19 7.88 -19.11
N SER A 60 12.68 8.89 -18.41
CA SER A 60 12.96 8.80 -16.96
C SER A 60 11.67 8.69 -16.14
N LEU A 61 10.65 9.47 -16.51
CA LEU A 61 9.33 9.39 -15.89
C LEU A 61 8.63 8.06 -16.17
N LEU A 62 8.75 7.55 -17.41
CA LEU A 62 8.24 6.25 -17.79
C LEU A 62 8.95 5.12 -17.05
N SER A 63 10.27 5.20 -16.90
CA SER A 63 11.06 4.24 -16.13
C SER A 63 10.64 4.19 -14.65
N LEU A 64 10.35 5.36 -14.05
CA LEU A 64 9.83 5.44 -12.69
C LEU A 64 8.41 4.83 -12.58
N ALA A 65 7.53 5.14 -13.53
CA ALA A 65 6.17 4.60 -13.57
C ALA A 65 6.17 3.07 -13.69
N VAL A 66 6.99 2.54 -14.60
CA VAL A 66 7.15 1.09 -14.81
C VAL A 66 7.77 0.44 -13.57
N GLY A 67 8.90 0.96 -13.08
CA GLY A 67 9.63 0.42 -11.93
C GLY A 67 8.79 0.39 -10.66
N SER A 68 8.05 1.46 -10.39
CA SER A 68 7.13 1.51 -9.24
C SER A 68 5.98 0.53 -9.37
N THR A 69 5.49 0.26 -10.58
CA THR A 69 4.37 -0.66 -10.79
C THR A 69 4.79 -2.12 -10.62
N ILE A 70 5.92 -2.52 -11.23
CA ILE A 70 6.36 -3.91 -11.20
C ILE A 70 6.91 -4.33 -9.83
N ALA A 71 7.48 -3.40 -9.06
CA ALA A 71 8.02 -3.69 -7.73
C ALA A 71 6.94 -4.22 -6.75
N GLY A 72 5.69 -3.77 -6.89
CA GLY A 72 4.56 -4.24 -6.09
C GLY A 72 4.22 -5.72 -6.26
N ASN A 73 4.70 -6.37 -7.35
CA ASN A 73 4.42 -7.78 -7.65
C ASN A 73 5.37 -8.76 -6.96
N ILE A 74 6.42 -8.28 -6.29
CA ILE A 74 7.42 -9.14 -5.62
C ILE A 74 6.83 -9.84 -4.38
N SER A 75 5.91 -9.18 -3.68
CA SER A 75 5.40 -9.65 -2.38
C SER A 75 3.88 -9.51 -2.28
N ILE A 76 3.26 -10.35 -1.45
CA ILE A 76 1.82 -10.27 -1.13
C ILE A 76 1.46 -8.88 -0.59
N LEU A 77 2.36 -8.25 0.16
CA LEU A 77 2.13 -6.94 0.77
C LEU A 77 2.35 -5.76 -0.19
N GLY A 78 2.86 -6.00 -1.39
CA GLY A 78 3.21 -4.92 -2.33
C GLY A 78 1.98 -4.19 -2.89
N VAL A 79 0.87 -4.89 -3.09
CA VAL A 79 -0.41 -4.28 -3.50
C VAL A 79 -1.59 -4.92 -2.78
N ALA A 80 -2.56 -4.09 -2.40
CA ALA A 80 -3.73 -4.52 -1.63
C ALA A 80 -4.56 -5.58 -2.36
N SER A 81 -4.59 -5.56 -3.70
CA SER A 81 -5.29 -6.56 -4.52
C SER A 81 -4.80 -7.99 -4.28
N ASN A 82 -3.49 -8.19 -4.06
CA ASN A 82 -2.94 -9.52 -3.79
C ASN A 82 -3.53 -10.12 -2.51
N ILE A 83 -3.63 -9.31 -1.45
CA ILE A 83 -4.24 -9.72 -0.18
C ILE A 83 -5.73 -10.00 -0.36
N ILE A 84 -6.46 -9.12 -1.07
CA ILE A 84 -7.90 -9.27 -1.30
C ILE A 84 -8.21 -10.58 -2.03
N ILE A 85 -7.46 -10.90 -3.07
CA ILE A 85 -7.67 -12.13 -3.86
C ILE A 85 -7.39 -13.37 -3.01
N ILE A 86 -6.30 -13.38 -2.24
CA ILE A 86 -5.96 -14.49 -1.35
C ILE A 86 -7.04 -14.70 -0.30
N GLN A 87 -7.48 -13.63 0.37
CA GLN A 87 -8.55 -13.71 1.36
C GLN A 87 -9.88 -14.18 0.77
N ASN A 88 -10.19 -13.76 -0.46
CA ASN A 88 -11.39 -14.22 -1.15
C ASN A 88 -11.31 -15.71 -1.53
N SER A 89 -10.13 -16.18 -1.95
CA SER A 89 -9.85 -17.59 -2.23
C SER A 89 -10.03 -18.46 -0.98
N GLU A 90 -9.49 -18.02 0.15
CA GLU A 90 -9.62 -18.71 1.44
C GLU A 90 -11.07 -18.79 1.92
N LYS A 91 -11.86 -17.73 1.73
CA LYS A 91 -13.31 -17.75 2.01
C LYS A 91 -14.07 -18.77 1.16
N GLY A 92 -13.58 -19.07 -0.04
CA GLY A 92 -14.13 -20.09 -0.93
C GLY A 92 -13.68 -21.53 -0.63
N GLY A 93 -12.91 -21.74 0.45
CA GLY A 93 -12.38 -23.06 0.81
C GLY A 93 -11.13 -23.48 0.02
N ILE A 94 -10.57 -22.59 -0.80
CA ILE A 94 -9.31 -22.83 -1.52
C ILE A 94 -8.17 -22.34 -0.64
N LYS A 95 -7.14 -23.16 -0.44
CA LYS A 95 -5.96 -22.79 0.35
C LYS A 95 -5.29 -21.54 -0.25
N GLY A 96 -5.10 -20.51 0.55
CA GLY A 96 -4.37 -19.30 0.16
C GLY A 96 -2.87 -19.54 -0.06
N PHE A 97 -2.20 -18.57 -0.69
CA PHE A 97 -0.75 -18.62 -0.91
C PHE A 97 0.02 -18.21 0.35
N GLY A 98 1.08 -18.95 0.68
CA GLY A 98 2.03 -18.53 1.71
C GLY A 98 2.85 -17.31 1.28
N PHE A 99 3.30 -16.49 2.25
CA PHE A 99 4.15 -15.32 1.97
C PHE A 99 5.40 -15.63 1.13
N PHE A 100 6.15 -16.65 1.54
CA PHE A 100 7.36 -17.08 0.82
C PHE A 100 7.05 -17.79 -0.51
N GLU A 101 5.90 -18.46 -0.60
CA GLU A 101 5.45 -19.11 -1.83
C GLU A 101 5.13 -18.08 -2.90
N PHE A 102 4.47 -16.99 -2.50
CA PHE A 102 4.21 -15.85 -3.39
C PHE A 102 5.50 -15.15 -3.80
N ILE A 103 6.44 -14.89 -2.89
CA ILE A 103 7.73 -14.27 -3.23
C ILE A 103 8.52 -15.13 -4.22
N LYS A 104 8.52 -16.45 -4.03
CA LYS A 104 9.22 -17.39 -4.92
C LYS A 104 8.70 -17.32 -6.37
N MET A 105 7.42 -16.98 -6.57
CA MET A 105 6.85 -16.76 -7.91
C MET A 105 6.93 -15.30 -8.37
N GLY A 106 6.74 -14.35 -7.45
CA GLY A 106 6.73 -12.92 -7.71
C GLY A 106 8.09 -12.37 -8.12
N VAL A 107 9.19 -12.87 -7.52
CA VAL A 107 10.55 -12.43 -7.87
C VAL A 107 10.93 -12.79 -9.31
N PRO A 108 10.83 -14.06 -9.78
CA PRO A 108 11.09 -14.40 -11.18
C PRO A 108 10.21 -13.63 -12.15
N LEU A 109 8.92 -13.48 -11.84
CA LEU A 109 7.98 -12.76 -12.71
C LEU A 109 8.35 -11.28 -12.81
N THR A 110 8.69 -10.65 -11.69
CA THR A 110 9.11 -9.24 -11.67
C THR A 110 10.42 -9.06 -12.42
N LEU A 111 11.35 -10.01 -12.30
CA LEU A 111 12.63 -9.95 -13.01
C LEU A 111 12.44 -10.07 -14.54
N ILE A 112 11.56 -10.96 -14.99
CA ILE A 112 11.22 -11.07 -16.42
C ILE A 112 10.61 -9.76 -16.93
N ASN A 113 9.65 -9.20 -16.19
CA ASN A 113 9.05 -7.90 -16.54
C ASN A 113 10.11 -6.80 -16.60
N LEU A 114 11.01 -6.73 -15.60
CA LEU A 114 12.10 -5.77 -15.58
C LEU A 114 12.97 -5.88 -16.82
N LEU A 115 13.34 -7.09 -17.24
CA LEU A 115 14.14 -7.30 -18.45
C LEU A 115 13.42 -6.87 -19.72
N ILE A 116 12.12 -7.20 -19.86
CA ILE A 116 11.31 -6.80 -21.01
C ILE A 116 11.21 -5.27 -21.08
N TYR A 117 10.89 -4.62 -19.96
CA TYR A 117 10.77 -3.17 -19.92
C TYR A 117 12.12 -2.47 -20.10
N ALA A 118 13.20 -3.00 -19.52
CA ALA A 118 14.54 -2.45 -19.72
C ALA A 118 14.98 -2.55 -21.18
N TYR A 119 14.65 -3.65 -21.86
CA TYR A 119 14.91 -3.80 -23.29
C TYR A 119 14.07 -2.81 -24.12
N PHE A 120 12.78 -2.68 -23.81
CA PHE A 120 11.89 -1.74 -24.50
C PHE A 120 12.35 -0.28 -24.32
N LEU A 121 12.72 0.11 -23.09
CA LEU A 121 13.16 1.47 -22.76
C LEU A 121 14.56 1.84 -23.30
N GLN A 122 15.39 0.86 -23.66
CA GLN A 122 16.69 1.10 -24.32
C GLN A 122 16.58 1.22 -25.85
N GLY A 123 15.42 0.86 -26.42
CA GLY A 123 15.19 0.85 -27.86
C GLY A 123 14.72 2.19 -28.45
N ASP A 124 14.46 3.20 -27.61
CA ASP A 124 14.13 4.58 -27.97
C ASP A 124 15.34 5.51 -27.78
#